data_AF-A0A4Z0BLN1-F1
#
_entry.id   AF-A0A4Z0BLN1-F1
#
_cell.length_a   1.000
_cell.length_b   1.000
_cell.length_c   1.000
_cell.angle_alpha   90.00
_cell.angle_beta   90.00
_cell.angle_gamma   90.00
#
_symmetry.space_group_name_H-M   'P 1'
#
loop_
_entity.id
_entity.type
_entity.pdbx_description
1 polymer ?
#
loop_
_entity_poly.entity_id
_entity_poly.type
_entity_poly.pdbx_seq_one_letter_code
_entity_poly.pdbx_strand_id
1 'polypeptide(L)'
;MTTAVDRALRFGVERGLLPREAAVQPSEARPWPVVLLTALGAWLAAMPLLFAFGALFGPFISKGVGAYLVGTLALAAAAMLLRADRIPVFVEQIAFPVLLAGGGLLAMGLYRDLPVQLASFVLLAISLGLARLLPKPWLRVLLGATAGGLFVLMFVDKDLLRFNSPLTPVWAGLSAALLAWGAGLWLQGRADADTAATLEAAGAGWLLQSLAGLAWWSGMTFLVGGTLGGSFAGEIARDVVRHFRGGLWPAMQAGSVLFALAGAVLAARAWPGLRRPAWMGVALVLAALCWFLPALGGTLFALALTATSGRPLLAAAAGVAAAWIVGAFYYQLQWPLAQKALVLAGAGAVLAALAWSVRIGGATVRTPARLGVPAALVAASAVITLGVANFAIWQKEDLIANGRRVYVALAPVDPRSLMQGDYMQLNWPLPRTDREPDNLATLRRPQLIARLDAQGIAQPLRVVTEAAALAADEMRIELTPRGGRWMLVTDAWFFREGDADTFARARYGEFRVLPDGRALLVGLADEKLQRLGQAR
;
A
#
# COMPACT_ATOMS: atom_id res chain seq x y z
N MET A 1 -4.86 13.47 -27.93
CA MET A 1 -3.39 13.54 -27.75
C MET A 1 -2.66 13.91 -29.04
N THR A 2 -3.07 13.41 -30.20
CA THR A 2 -2.50 13.70 -31.54
C THR A 2 -2.38 15.20 -31.86
N THR A 3 -3.39 16.00 -31.58
CA THR A 3 -3.40 17.45 -31.90
C THR A 3 -2.45 18.33 -31.07
N ALA A 4 -1.97 17.85 -29.91
CA ALA A 4 -0.99 18.58 -29.10
C ALA A 4 0.45 18.25 -29.53
N VAL A 5 0.69 16.97 -29.86
CA VAL A 5 1.99 16.48 -30.36
C VAL A 5 2.28 17.05 -31.76
N ASP A 6 1.29 17.09 -32.65
CA ASP A 6 1.44 17.72 -33.97
C ASP A 6 1.78 19.21 -33.87
N ARG A 7 1.21 19.90 -32.88
CA ARG A 7 1.48 21.32 -32.63
C ARG A 7 2.90 21.52 -32.11
N ALA A 8 3.36 20.66 -31.21
CA ALA A 8 4.73 20.70 -30.68
C ALA A 8 5.77 20.36 -31.75
N LEU A 9 5.48 19.40 -32.63
CA LEU A 9 6.34 19.05 -33.77
C LEU A 9 6.47 20.20 -34.76
N ARG A 10 5.37 20.81 -35.18
CA ARG A 10 5.40 21.99 -36.07
C ARG A 10 6.18 23.14 -35.45
N PHE A 11 5.95 23.42 -34.17
CA PHE A 11 6.68 24.46 -33.44
C PHE A 11 8.19 24.15 -33.35
N GLY A 12 8.57 22.89 -33.17
CA GLY A 12 9.97 22.45 -33.18
C GLY A 12 10.62 22.60 -34.55
N VAL A 13 9.90 22.28 -35.63
CA VAL A 13 10.36 22.47 -37.01
C VAL A 13 10.50 23.95 -37.36
N GLU A 14 9.51 24.78 -37.01
CA GLU A 14 9.51 26.23 -37.24
C GLU A 14 10.67 26.94 -36.53
N ARG A 15 11.07 26.45 -35.35
CA ARG A 15 12.22 26.97 -34.61
C ARG A 15 13.57 26.36 -35.00
N GLY A 16 13.60 25.47 -36.00
CA GLY A 16 14.81 24.77 -36.42
C GLY A 16 15.38 23.79 -35.39
N LEU A 17 14.57 23.41 -34.38
CA LEU A 17 14.94 22.43 -33.36
C LEU A 17 14.75 20.99 -33.85
N LEU A 18 13.94 20.80 -34.90
CA LEU A 18 13.67 19.51 -35.52
C LEU A 18 13.86 19.60 -37.03
N PRO A 19 14.31 18.52 -37.70
CA PRO A 19 14.39 18.44 -39.16
C PRO A 19 13.02 18.71 -39.80
N ARG A 20 13.00 19.29 -41.00
CA ARG A 20 11.76 19.59 -41.75
C ARG A 20 10.90 18.35 -42.02
N GLU A 21 11.49 17.16 -41.94
CA GLU A 21 10.88 15.86 -42.16
C GLU A 21 10.31 15.23 -40.87
N ALA A 22 10.41 15.91 -39.73
CA ALA A 22 9.93 15.38 -38.45
C ALA A 22 8.40 15.21 -38.46
N ALA A 23 7.95 13.97 -38.64
CA ALA A 23 6.56 13.57 -38.59
C ALA A 23 6.28 12.68 -37.39
N VAL A 24 5.05 12.75 -36.85
CA VAL A 24 4.55 11.70 -35.95
C VAL A 24 4.49 10.43 -36.80
N GLN A 25 5.33 9.43 -36.50
CA GLN A 25 5.14 8.14 -37.14
C GLN A 25 3.74 7.63 -36.79
N PRO A 26 2.92 7.27 -37.79
CA PRO A 26 1.64 6.67 -37.51
C PRO A 26 1.90 5.41 -36.69
N SER A 27 1.41 5.43 -35.45
CA SER A 27 1.25 4.21 -34.67
C SER A 27 0.52 3.24 -35.59
N GLU A 28 1.16 2.12 -35.96
CA GLU A 28 0.46 0.94 -36.46
C GLU A 28 -0.48 0.48 -35.34
N ALA A 29 -1.61 1.17 -35.22
CA ALA A 29 -2.56 0.99 -34.15
C ALA A 29 -3.38 -0.24 -34.48
N ARG A 30 -2.77 -1.42 -34.26
CA ARG A 30 -3.48 -2.69 -34.21
C ARG A 30 -4.68 -2.50 -33.27
N PRO A 31 -5.91 -2.87 -33.66
CA PRO A 31 -7.08 -2.66 -32.82
C PRO A 31 -6.86 -3.30 -31.44
N TRP A 32 -6.97 -2.50 -30.38
CA TRP A 32 -6.70 -2.98 -29.01
C TRP A 32 -7.50 -4.24 -28.63
N PRO A 33 -8.75 -4.47 -29.09
CA PRO A 33 -9.47 -5.71 -28.76
C PRO A 33 -8.81 -6.93 -29.40
N VAL A 34 -8.28 -6.78 -30.62
CA VAL A 34 -7.58 -7.86 -31.33
C VAL A 34 -6.28 -8.19 -30.62
N VAL A 35 -5.52 -7.17 -30.19
CA VAL A 35 -4.31 -7.37 -29.39
C VAL A 35 -4.64 -8.05 -28.06
N LEU A 36 -5.70 -7.64 -27.38
CA LEU A 36 -6.10 -8.23 -26.10
C LEU A 36 -6.54 -9.70 -26.25
N LEU A 37 -7.40 -10.00 -27.24
CA LEU A 37 -7.90 -11.36 -27.46
C LEU A 37 -6.78 -12.30 -27.90
N THR A 38 -5.89 -11.83 -28.78
CA THR A 38 -4.70 -12.61 -29.21
C THR A 38 -3.69 -12.77 -28.07
N ALA A 39 -3.51 -11.77 -27.22
CA ALA A 39 -2.70 -11.88 -26.01
C ALA A 39 -3.28 -12.92 -25.05
N LEU A 40 -4.58 -12.91 -24.81
CA LEU A 40 -5.24 -13.90 -23.95
C LEU A 40 -5.02 -15.32 -24.49
N GLY A 41 -5.24 -15.54 -25.78
CA GLY A 41 -4.99 -16.84 -26.43
C GLY A 41 -3.53 -17.26 -26.34
N ALA A 42 -2.59 -16.35 -26.59
CA ALA A 42 -1.15 -16.61 -26.50
C ALA A 42 -0.71 -16.98 -25.08
N TRP A 43 -1.21 -16.27 -24.06
CA TRP A 43 -0.88 -16.54 -22.66
C TRP A 43 -1.52 -17.83 -22.16
N LEU A 44 -2.77 -18.12 -22.55
CA LEU A 44 -3.43 -19.40 -22.25
C LEU A 44 -2.73 -20.58 -22.92
N ALA A 45 -2.11 -20.40 -24.09
CA ALA A 45 -1.30 -21.43 -24.73
C ALA A 45 0.10 -21.56 -24.10
N ALA A 46 0.73 -20.44 -23.75
CA ALA A 46 2.08 -20.41 -23.19
C ALA A 46 2.15 -21.04 -21.79
N MET A 47 1.15 -20.82 -20.92
CA MET A 47 1.18 -21.30 -19.54
C MET A 47 1.23 -22.85 -19.45
N PRO A 48 0.35 -23.62 -20.11
CA PRO A 48 0.44 -25.08 -20.14
C PRO A 48 1.74 -25.59 -20.76
N LEU A 49 2.24 -24.92 -21.81
CA LEU A 49 3.50 -25.31 -22.47
C LEU A 49 4.69 -25.11 -21.52
N LEU A 50 4.77 -23.97 -20.83
CA LEU A 50 5.80 -23.70 -19.82
C LEU A 50 5.69 -24.66 -18.64
N PHE A 51 4.47 -25.00 -18.22
CA PHE A 51 4.24 -26.00 -17.17
C PHE A 51 4.70 -27.39 -17.61
N ALA A 52 4.30 -27.85 -18.80
CA ALA A 52 4.72 -29.14 -19.34
C ALA A 52 6.24 -29.22 -19.50
N PHE A 53 6.85 -28.14 -19.99
CA PHE A 53 8.31 -28.02 -20.08
C PHE A 53 8.97 -28.09 -18.70
N GLY A 54 8.43 -27.36 -17.72
CA GLY A 54 8.89 -27.40 -16.33
C GLY A 54 8.72 -28.78 -15.68
N ALA A 55 7.65 -29.51 -15.99
CA ALA A 55 7.44 -30.86 -15.52
C ALA A 55 8.42 -31.87 -16.13
N LEU A 56 8.69 -31.74 -17.44
CA LEU A 56 9.57 -32.65 -18.18
C LEU A 56 11.05 -32.43 -17.85
N PHE A 57 11.47 -31.16 -17.74
CA PHE A 57 12.87 -30.77 -17.52
C PHE A 57 13.17 -30.29 -16.09
N GLY A 58 12.20 -30.35 -15.18
CA GLY A 58 12.32 -29.84 -13.81
C GLY A 58 13.55 -30.33 -13.04
N PRO A 59 13.87 -31.63 -13.04
CA PRO A 59 15.09 -32.13 -12.38
C PRO A 59 16.38 -31.56 -12.98
N PHE A 60 16.44 -31.40 -14.30
CA PHE A 60 17.59 -30.83 -15.00
C PHE A 60 17.75 -29.32 -14.70
N ILE A 61 16.63 -28.60 -14.63
CA ILE A 61 16.59 -27.17 -14.32
C ILE A 61 16.99 -26.92 -12.85
N SER A 62 16.43 -27.68 -11.92
CA SER A 62 16.56 -27.42 -10.47
C SER A 62 17.91 -27.79 -9.88
N LYS A 63 18.64 -28.77 -10.43
CA LYS A 63 19.85 -29.34 -9.79
C LYS A 63 21.18 -29.07 -10.52
N GLY A 64 21.17 -28.45 -11.69
CA GLY A 64 22.40 -28.25 -12.47
C GLY A 64 22.43 -26.95 -13.28
N VAL A 65 23.26 -26.93 -14.33
CA VAL A 65 23.45 -25.78 -15.25
C VAL A 65 22.21 -25.52 -16.12
N GLY A 66 21.22 -26.42 -16.10
CA GLY A 66 20.01 -26.35 -16.90
C GLY A 66 19.24 -25.02 -16.76
N ALA A 67 19.15 -24.47 -15.55
CA ALA A 67 18.52 -23.16 -15.32
C ALA A 67 19.21 -22.03 -16.11
N TYR A 68 20.55 -22.02 -16.15
CA TYR A 68 21.32 -21.03 -16.90
C TYR A 68 21.18 -21.21 -18.41
N LEU A 69 21.32 -22.45 -18.89
CA LEU A 69 21.26 -22.75 -20.32
C LEU A 69 19.88 -22.46 -20.89
N VAL A 70 18.83 -23.01 -20.27
CA VAL A 70 17.44 -22.78 -20.70
C VAL A 70 17.05 -21.32 -20.51
N GLY A 71 17.40 -20.71 -19.37
CA GLY A 71 17.09 -19.31 -19.09
C GLY A 71 17.71 -18.35 -20.10
N THR A 72 19.00 -18.54 -20.43
CA THR A 72 19.71 -17.72 -21.41
C THR A 72 19.14 -17.91 -22.82
N LEU A 73 18.88 -19.15 -23.24
CA LEU A 73 18.28 -19.43 -24.55
C LEU A 73 16.87 -18.85 -24.67
N ALA A 74 16.04 -18.97 -23.63
CA ALA A 74 14.70 -18.39 -23.60
C ALA A 74 14.74 -16.86 -23.67
N LEU A 75 15.65 -16.20 -22.91
CA LEU A 75 15.82 -14.75 -23.00
C LEU A 75 16.31 -14.30 -24.37
N ALA A 76 17.26 -15.02 -24.97
CA ALA A 76 17.76 -14.71 -26.31
C ALA A 76 16.65 -14.86 -27.36
N ALA A 77 15.88 -15.94 -27.30
CA ALA A 77 14.75 -16.18 -28.19
C ALA A 77 13.66 -15.09 -28.02
N ALA A 78 13.29 -14.77 -26.78
CA ALA A 78 12.34 -13.70 -26.50
C ALA A 78 12.82 -12.34 -27.00
N ALA A 79 14.10 -12.01 -26.77
CA ALA A 79 14.68 -10.76 -27.24
C ALA A 79 14.72 -10.68 -28.78
N MET A 80 15.06 -11.79 -29.44
CA MET A 80 15.05 -11.87 -30.90
C MET A 80 13.63 -11.64 -31.46
N LEU A 81 12.62 -12.31 -30.90
CA LEU A 81 11.23 -12.14 -31.30
C LEU A 81 10.74 -10.70 -31.06
N LEU A 82 11.04 -10.12 -29.89
CA LEU A 82 10.59 -8.78 -29.52
C LEU A 82 11.29 -7.64 -30.30
N ARG A 83 12.41 -7.94 -30.97
CA ARG A 83 13.12 -7.01 -31.86
C ARG A 83 12.69 -7.11 -33.33
N ALA A 84 11.93 -8.13 -33.70
CA ALA A 84 11.50 -8.30 -35.09
C ALA A 84 10.39 -7.32 -35.46
N ASP A 85 10.58 -6.57 -36.54
CA ASP A 85 9.67 -5.46 -36.94
C ASP A 85 8.34 -5.94 -37.53
N ARG A 86 8.17 -7.24 -37.84
CA ARG A 86 6.99 -7.78 -38.54
C ARG A 86 6.64 -9.22 -38.13
N ILE A 87 6.32 -9.44 -36.86
CA ILE A 87 5.81 -10.74 -36.39
C ILE A 87 4.30 -10.73 -36.13
N PRO A 88 3.60 -11.87 -36.31
CA PRO A 88 2.21 -12.00 -35.93
C PRO A 88 2.01 -11.65 -34.45
N VAL A 89 0.91 -10.96 -34.13
CA VAL A 89 0.60 -10.52 -32.76
C VAL A 89 0.67 -11.68 -31.77
N PHE A 90 0.19 -12.86 -32.16
CA PHE A 90 0.24 -14.06 -31.33
C PHE A 90 1.68 -14.46 -30.93
N VAL A 91 2.62 -14.46 -31.89
CA VAL A 91 4.02 -14.81 -31.65
C VAL A 91 4.70 -13.75 -30.78
N GLU A 92 4.37 -12.48 -31.02
CA GLU A 92 4.83 -11.37 -30.18
C GLU A 92 4.36 -11.52 -28.73
N GLN A 93 3.11 -11.95 -28.54
CA GLN A 93 2.51 -12.14 -27.22
C GLN A 93 3.08 -13.36 -26.48
N ILE A 94 3.49 -14.42 -27.19
CA ILE A 94 4.24 -15.56 -26.62
C ILE A 94 5.62 -15.13 -26.11
N ALA A 95 6.26 -14.14 -26.76
CA ALA A 95 7.59 -13.72 -26.37
C ALA A 95 7.63 -13.12 -24.94
N PHE A 96 6.52 -12.57 -24.41
CA PHE A 96 6.50 -12.03 -23.04
C PHE A 96 6.53 -13.11 -21.95
N PRO A 97 5.67 -14.15 -21.95
CA PRO A 97 5.82 -15.29 -21.05
C PRO A 97 7.20 -15.96 -21.16
N VAL A 98 7.76 -16.09 -22.36
CA VAL A 98 9.10 -16.66 -22.56
C VAL A 98 10.19 -15.76 -21.96
N LEU A 99 10.07 -14.42 -22.10
CA LEU A 99 10.96 -13.46 -21.45
C LEU A 99 10.91 -13.61 -19.92
N LEU A 100 9.70 -13.68 -19.34
CA LEU A 100 9.50 -13.84 -17.91
C LEU A 100 10.02 -15.19 -17.40
N ALA A 101 9.75 -16.28 -18.11
CA ALA A 101 10.25 -17.61 -17.77
C ALA A 101 11.77 -17.66 -17.85
N GLY A 102 12.38 -17.13 -18.92
CA GLY A 102 13.83 -17.06 -19.08
C GLY A 102 14.51 -16.25 -17.97
N GLY A 103 13.97 -15.07 -17.65
CA GLY A 103 14.45 -14.25 -16.55
C GLY A 103 14.27 -14.94 -15.18
N GLY A 104 13.14 -15.59 -14.95
CA GLY A 104 12.87 -16.34 -13.72
C GLY A 104 13.78 -17.56 -13.54
N LEU A 105 14.09 -18.28 -14.61
CA LEU A 105 15.04 -19.39 -14.58
C LEU A 105 16.47 -18.92 -14.29
N LEU A 106 16.91 -17.83 -14.93
CA LEU A 106 18.20 -17.23 -14.59
C LEU A 106 18.25 -16.74 -13.14
N ALA A 107 17.18 -16.11 -12.65
CA ALA A 107 17.10 -15.68 -11.27
C ALA A 107 17.18 -16.88 -10.31
N MET A 108 16.44 -17.95 -10.58
CA MET A 108 16.50 -19.19 -9.80
C MET A 108 17.91 -19.78 -9.75
N GLY A 109 18.59 -19.89 -10.90
CA GLY A 109 19.98 -20.38 -10.95
C GLY A 109 20.94 -19.46 -10.19
N LEU A 110 20.91 -18.16 -10.47
CA LEU A 110 21.80 -17.17 -9.84
C LEU A 110 21.62 -17.10 -8.32
N TYR A 111 20.38 -17.08 -7.81
CA TYR A 111 20.15 -17.05 -6.36
C TYR A 111 20.43 -18.38 -5.67
N ARG A 112 20.38 -19.51 -6.40
CA ARG A 112 20.82 -20.82 -5.89
C ARG A 112 22.33 -20.86 -5.69
N ASP A 113 23.10 -20.40 -6.68
CA ASP A 113 24.55 -20.65 -6.75
C ASP A 113 25.41 -19.48 -6.26
N LEU A 114 24.87 -18.24 -6.23
CA LEU A 114 25.62 -17.04 -5.85
C LEU A 114 25.07 -16.36 -4.56
N PRO A 115 25.84 -15.47 -3.92
CA PRO A 115 25.32 -14.54 -2.92
C PRO A 115 24.20 -13.66 -3.51
N VAL A 116 23.22 -13.26 -2.69
CA VAL A 116 22.06 -12.45 -3.13
C VAL A 116 22.51 -11.14 -3.79
N GLN A 117 23.56 -10.51 -3.27
CA GLN A 117 24.09 -9.27 -3.79
C GLN A 117 24.66 -9.45 -5.21
N LEU A 118 25.45 -10.51 -5.43
CA LEU A 118 26.06 -10.79 -6.72
C LEU A 118 25.01 -11.27 -7.74
N ALA A 119 24.08 -12.15 -7.34
CA ALA A 119 22.96 -12.58 -8.17
C ALA A 119 22.10 -11.39 -8.62
N SER A 120 21.74 -10.50 -7.70
CA SER A 120 20.96 -9.30 -7.98
C SER A 120 21.70 -8.34 -8.91
N PHE A 121 23.02 -8.16 -8.72
CA PHE A 121 23.85 -7.35 -9.60
C PHE A 121 23.87 -7.88 -11.04
N VAL A 122 24.08 -9.19 -11.21
CA VAL A 122 24.08 -9.82 -12.54
C VAL A 122 22.71 -9.69 -13.22
N LEU A 123 21.62 -9.97 -12.49
CA LEU A 123 20.26 -9.80 -13.02
C LEU A 123 19.94 -8.35 -13.36
N LEU A 124 20.43 -7.38 -12.56
CA LEU A 124 20.27 -5.96 -12.82
C LEU A 124 20.96 -5.57 -14.13
N ALA A 125 22.20 -6.04 -14.34
CA ALA A 125 22.94 -5.81 -15.58
C ALA A 125 22.21 -6.42 -16.79
N ILE A 126 21.66 -7.63 -16.65
CA ILE A 126 20.84 -8.27 -17.69
C ILE A 126 19.58 -7.45 -17.96
N SER A 127 18.86 -6.99 -16.93
CA SER A 127 17.62 -6.21 -17.06
C SER A 127 17.87 -4.88 -17.78
N LEU A 128 18.94 -4.16 -17.42
CA LEU A 128 19.33 -2.91 -18.09
C LEU A 128 19.81 -3.17 -19.54
N GLY A 129 20.54 -4.27 -19.77
CA GLY A 129 20.93 -4.71 -21.11
C GLY A 129 19.72 -5.00 -21.99
N LEU A 130 18.72 -5.71 -21.47
CA LEU A 130 17.45 -5.95 -22.17
C LEU A 130 16.68 -4.64 -22.41
N ALA A 131 16.67 -3.71 -21.45
CA ALA A 131 16.03 -2.40 -21.65
C ALA A 131 16.69 -1.62 -22.80
N ARG A 132 18.01 -1.72 -22.97
CA ARG A 132 18.74 -1.13 -24.10
C ARG A 132 18.48 -1.83 -25.43
N LEU A 133 18.38 -3.15 -25.42
CA LEU A 133 18.20 -4.00 -26.61
C LEU A 133 16.78 -3.96 -27.18
N LEU A 134 15.77 -3.87 -26.31
CA LEU A 134 14.37 -3.97 -26.71
C LEU A 134 13.81 -2.60 -27.10
N PRO A 135 13.14 -2.47 -28.27
CA PRO A 135 12.68 -1.17 -28.77
C PRO A 135 11.40 -0.67 -28.07
N LYS A 136 10.69 -1.52 -27.31
CA LYS A 136 9.35 -1.23 -26.78
C LYS A 136 9.40 -0.37 -25.50
N PRO A 137 8.88 0.87 -25.50
CA PRO A 137 9.03 1.78 -24.35
C PRO A 137 8.36 1.28 -23.06
N TRP A 138 7.16 0.72 -23.16
CA TRP A 138 6.45 0.19 -21.97
C TRP A 138 7.19 -0.99 -21.33
N LEU A 139 7.89 -1.80 -22.13
CA LEU A 139 8.69 -2.92 -21.62
C LEU A 139 9.97 -2.42 -20.95
N ARG A 140 10.58 -1.34 -21.46
CA ARG A 140 11.70 -0.66 -20.80
C ARG A 140 11.31 -0.15 -19.42
N VAL A 141 10.08 0.36 -19.25
CA VAL A 141 9.54 0.74 -17.93
C VAL A 141 9.50 -0.47 -17.00
N LEU A 142 8.96 -1.61 -17.44
CA LEU A 142 8.91 -2.81 -16.59
C LEU A 142 10.31 -3.33 -16.23
N LEU A 143 11.22 -3.40 -17.21
CA LEU A 143 12.62 -3.80 -16.98
C LEU A 143 13.37 -2.82 -16.07
N GLY A 144 13.06 -1.53 -16.16
CA GLY A 144 13.56 -0.50 -15.25
C GLY A 144 13.04 -0.68 -13.83
N ALA A 145 11.76 -1.03 -13.66
CA ALA A 145 11.18 -1.37 -12.35
C ALA A 145 11.83 -2.63 -11.78
N THR A 146 12.02 -3.67 -12.59
CA THR A 146 12.76 -4.89 -12.18
C THR A 146 14.20 -4.56 -11.77
N ALA A 147 14.90 -3.73 -12.54
CA ALA A 147 16.26 -3.29 -12.22
C ALA A 147 16.31 -2.51 -10.90
N GLY A 148 15.36 -1.60 -10.66
CA GLY A 148 15.25 -0.89 -9.38
C GLY A 148 15.00 -1.83 -8.20
N GLY A 149 14.15 -2.85 -8.38
CA GLY A 149 13.90 -3.87 -7.35
C GLY A 149 15.15 -4.70 -7.05
N LEU A 150 15.84 -5.16 -8.09
CA LEU A 150 17.10 -5.91 -7.96
C LEU A 150 18.19 -5.06 -7.30
N PHE A 151 18.25 -3.76 -7.59
CA PHE A 151 19.16 -2.84 -6.92
C PHE A 151 18.92 -2.79 -5.41
N VAL A 152 17.65 -2.71 -4.99
CA VAL A 152 17.29 -2.74 -3.56
C VAL A 152 17.69 -4.06 -2.92
N LEU A 153 17.52 -5.18 -3.62
CA LEU A 153 17.94 -6.51 -3.13
C LEU A 153 19.46 -6.63 -2.90
N MET A 154 20.29 -5.79 -3.53
CA MET A 154 21.73 -5.76 -3.24
C MET A 154 22.06 -5.25 -1.83
N PHE A 155 21.15 -4.53 -1.18
CA PHE A 155 21.30 -4.05 0.19
C PHE A 155 20.76 -5.05 1.22
N VAL A 156 20.12 -6.11 0.76
CA VAL A 156 19.36 -7.03 1.59
C VAL A 156 20.10 -8.37 1.71
N ASP A 157 20.20 -8.89 2.93
CA ASP A 157 20.78 -10.21 3.19
C ASP A 157 19.78 -11.34 2.93
N LYS A 158 20.32 -12.56 2.74
CA LYS A 158 19.54 -13.79 2.47
C LYS A 158 18.45 -14.05 3.51
N ASP A 159 18.64 -13.54 4.73
CA ASP A 159 17.71 -13.69 5.85
C ASP A 159 16.43 -12.85 5.73
N LEU A 160 16.29 -11.94 4.76
CA LEU A 160 15.05 -11.16 4.62
C LEU A 160 13.82 -11.99 4.20
N LEU A 161 14.05 -13.22 3.73
CA LEU A 161 12.99 -14.22 3.51
C LEU A 161 12.49 -14.87 4.81
N ARG A 162 13.13 -14.60 5.96
CA ARG A 162 12.65 -15.00 7.30
C ARG A 162 11.81 -13.86 7.87
N PHE A 163 10.65 -14.19 8.46
CA PHE A 163 9.64 -13.25 8.99
C PHE A 163 10.13 -12.20 10.03
N ASN A 164 11.42 -12.15 10.40
CA ASN A 164 11.93 -11.32 11.51
C ASN A 164 13.16 -10.46 11.20
N SER A 165 13.50 -10.23 9.93
CA SER A 165 14.70 -9.46 9.55
C SER A 165 14.46 -7.95 9.54
N PRO A 166 15.42 -7.12 10.03
CA PRO A 166 15.23 -5.67 10.11
C PRO A 166 14.98 -5.06 8.73
N LEU A 167 14.02 -4.15 8.63
CA LEU A 167 13.68 -3.45 7.37
C LEU A 167 14.58 -2.24 7.08
N THR A 168 15.59 -1.99 7.92
CA THR A 168 16.54 -0.87 7.74
C THR A 168 17.36 -0.97 6.44
N PRO A 169 17.85 -2.15 6.00
CA PRO A 169 18.60 -2.24 4.75
C PRO A 169 17.72 -2.01 3.53
N VAL A 170 16.42 -2.37 3.61
CA VAL A 170 15.44 -2.10 2.55
C VAL A 170 15.25 -0.59 2.37
N TRP A 171 15.09 0.17 3.45
CA TRP A 171 15.02 1.63 3.38
C TRP A 171 16.28 2.25 2.80
N ALA A 172 17.46 1.76 3.22
CA ALA A 172 18.74 2.23 2.69
C ALA A 172 18.86 1.96 1.19
N GLY A 173 18.48 0.76 0.75
CA GLY A 173 18.46 0.38 -0.67
C GLY A 173 17.49 1.23 -1.49
N LEU A 174 16.28 1.51 -0.98
CA LEU A 174 15.31 2.39 -1.63
C LEU A 174 15.81 3.84 -1.73
N SER A 175 16.45 4.34 -0.67
CA SER A 175 17.04 5.67 -0.66
C SER A 175 18.21 5.78 -1.64
N ALA A 176 19.07 4.76 -1.68
CA ALA A 176 20.16 4.67 -2.66
C ALA A 176 19.62 4.55 -4.09
N ALA A 177 18.52 3.81 -4.30
CA ALA A 177 17.87 3.68 -5.59
C ALA A 177 17.33 5.04 -6.10
N LEU A 178 16.79 5.88 -5.22
CA LEU A 178 16.38 7.25 -5.59
C LEU A 178 17.56 8.14 -5.98
N LEU A 179 18.68 8.04 -5.27
CA LEU A 179 19.91 8.78 -5.62
C LEU A 179 20.49 8.30 -6.96
N ALA A 180 20.54 6.99 -7.18
CA ALA A 180 20.97 6.40 -8.45
C ALA A 180 20.07 6.83 -9.61
N TRP A 181 18.75 6.87 -9.40
CA TRP A 181 17.80 7.39 -10.38
C TRP A 181 18.02 8.88 -10.68
N GLY A 182 18.23 9.71 -9.65
CA GLY A 182 18.55 11.13 -9.83
C GLY A 182 19.86 11.35 -10.59
N ALA A 183 20.88 10.53 -10.34
CA ALA A 183 22.12 10.53 -11.10
C ALA A 183 21.89 10.08 -12.56
N GLY A 184 21.02 9.10 -12.79
CA GLY A 184 20.59 8.65 -14.12
C GLY A 184 19.95 9.78 -14.93
N LEU A 185 19.09 10.59 -14.31
CA LEU A 185 18.53 11.80 -14.95
C LEU A 185 19.59 12.84 -15.29
N TRP A 186 20.60 13.01 -14.42
CA TRP A 186 21.70 13.94 -14.70
C TRP A 186 22.59 13.45 -15.86
N LEU A 187 22.82 12.14 -15.97
CA LEU A 187 23.53 11.50 -17.08
C LEU A 187 22.71 11.57 -18.38
N GLN A 188 21.38 11.42 -18.29
CA GLN A 188 20.47 11.53 -19.42
C GLN A 188 20.63 12.88 -20.15
N GLY A 189 20.82 13.98 -19.41
CA GLY A 189 21.04 15.31 -19.98
C GLY A 189 22.36 15.47 -20.77
N ARG A 190 23.26 14.48 -20.72
CA ARG A 190 24.54 14.44 -21.44
C ARG A 190 24.61 13.31 -22.48
N ALA A 191 23.59 12.47 -22.56
CA ALA A 191 23.57 11.31 -23.41
C ALA A 191 23.05 11.64 -24.82
N ASP A 192 23.35 10.75 -25.78
CA ASP A 192 22.73 10.77 -27.10
C ASP A 192 21.22 10.47 -27.02
N ALA A 193 20.48 10.79 -28.08
CA ALA A 193 19.02 10.70 -28.07
C ALA A 193 18.47 9.28 -27.80
N ASP A 194 19.13 8.24 -28.31
CA ASP A 194 18.68 6.85 -28.13
C ASP A 194 18.92 6.37 -26.68
N THR A 195 20.10 6.68 -26.14
CA THR A 195 20.41 6.42 -24.73
C THR A 195 19.50 7.23 -23.81
N ALA A 196 19.24 8.50 -24.13
CA ALA A 196 18.36 9.35 -23.34
C ALA A 196 16.91 8.84 -23.32
N ALA A 197 16.40 8.32 -24.44
CA ALA A 197 15.07 7.71 -24.51
C ALA A 197 14.99 6.39 -23.72
N THR A 198 16.08 5.61 -23.73
CA THR A 198 16.18 4.37 -22.94
C THR A 198 16.20 4.68 -21.45
N LEU A 199 17.03 5.65 -21.03
CA LEU A 199 17.11 6.12 -19.64
C LEU A 199 15.80 6.73 -19.15
N GLU A 200 15.06 7.46 -20.00
CA GLU A 200 13.74 7.99 -19.66
C GLU A 200 12.76 6.87 -19.28
N ALA A 201 12.62 5.88 -20.16
CA ALA A 201 11.66 4.80 -19.98
C ALA A 201 12.06 3.88 -18.82
N ALA A 202 13.31 3.42 -18.78
CA ALA A 202 13.79 2.58 -17.68
C ALA A 202 13.82 3.34 -16.34
N GLY A 203 14.20 4.62 -16.36
CA GLY A 203 14.20 5.48 -15.18
C GLY A 203 12.80 5.72 -14.62
N ALA A 204 11.77 5.84 -15.47
CA ALA A 204 10.38 5.93 -15.01
C ALA A 204 9.97 4.68 -14.21
N GLY A 205 10.30 3.49 -14.71
CA GLY A 205 10.04 2.23 -14.00
C GLY A 205 10.80 2.10 -12.69
N TRP A 206 12.09 2.43 -12.71
CA TRP A 206 12.95 2.43 -11.53
C TRP A 206 12.40 3.34 -10.42
N LEU A 207 11.94 4.53 -10.79
CA LEU A 207 11.32 5.46 -9.84
C LEU A 207 10.02 4.88 -9.28
N LEU A 208 9.13 4.35 -10.13
CA LEU A 208 7.85 3.77 -9.70
C LEU A 208 8.08 2.63 -8.70
N GLN A 209 9.07 1.78 -8.95
CA GLN A 209 9.46 0.72 -8.01
C GLN A 209 9.97 1.29 -6.69
N SER A 210 10.84 2.30 -6.72
CA SER A 210 11.35 2.95 -5.50
C SER A 210 10.22 3.61 -4.69
N LEU A 211 9.28 4.27 -5.34
CA LEU A 211 8.11 4.89 -4.69
C LEU A 211 7.17 3.85 -4.09
N ALA A 212 6.88 2.78 -4.83
CA ALA A 212 6.07 1.66 -4.35
C ALA A 212 6.75 0.96 -3.16
N GLY A 213 8.06 0.76 -3.23
CA GLY A 213 8.84 0.20 -2.13
C GLY A 213 8.84 1.07 -0.88
N LEU A 214 8.96 2.40 -1.00
CA LEU A 214 8.85 3.33 0.13
C LEU A 214 7.44 3.35 0.74
N ALA A 215 6.40 3.31 -0.09
CA ALA A 215 5.02 3.21 0.36
C ALA A 215 4.77 1.89 1.12
N TRP A 216 5.21 0.76 0.56
CA TRP A 216 5.13 -0.55 1.21
C TRP A 216 5.90 -0.56 2.54
N TRP A 217 7.13 -0.07 2.54
CA TRP A 217 7.98 0.01 3.72
C TRP A 217 7.35 0.88 4.82
N SER A 218 6.61 1.93 4.46
CA SER A 218 5.92 2.79 5.43
C SER A 218 4.73 2.13 6.13
N GLY A 219 4.25 0.99 5.62
CA GLY A 219 3.08 0.27 6.12
C GLY A 219 1.78 0.60 5.37
N MET A 220 0.66 0.09 5.87
CA MET A 220 -0.66 0.32 5.28
C MET A 220 -1.16 1.74 5.55
N THR A 221 -1.87 2.32 4.60
CA THR A 221 -2.59 3.59 4.82
C THR A 221 -3.99 3.36 5.42
N PHE A 222 -4.48 4.34 6.21
CA PHE A 222 -5.76 4.32 6.93
C PHE A 222 -6.96 3.85 6.08
N LEU A 223 -7.01 4.22 4.80
CA LEU A 223 -8.13 3.91 3.90
C LEU A 223 -8.16 2.44 3.40
N VAL A 224 -7.02 1.77 3.38
CA VAL A 224 -6.93 0.39 2.87
C VAL A 224 -7.24 -0.63 3.98
N GLY A 225 -6.84 -0.34 5.23
CA GLY A 225 -7.14 -1.20 6.38
C GLY A 225 -8.64 -1.27 6.72
N GLY A 226 -9.38 -0.19 6.48
CA GLY A 226 -10.83 -0.14 6.70
C GLY A 226 -11.68 -0.82 5.62
N THR A 227 -11.14 -0.98 4.41
CA THR A 227 -11.86 -1.51 3.23
C THR A 227 -11.60 -3.00 2.98
N LEU A 228 -10.40 -3.50 3.30
CA LEU A 228 -10.01 -4.90 3.06
C LEU A 228 -10.27 -5.86 4.24
N GLY A 229 -10.92 -5.40 5.32
CA GLY A 229 -11.29 -6.22 6.47
C GLY A 229 -10.16 -6.42 7.49
N GLY A 230 -10.53 -6.54 8.77
CA GLY A 230 -9.60 -6.52 9.91
C GLY A 230 -8.64 -7.72 10.04
N SER A 231 -8.90 -8.85 9.37
CA SER A 231 -7.99 -10.02 9.41
C SER A 231 -6.73 -9.80 8.58
N PHE A 232 -6.90 -9.37 7.32
CA PHE A 232 -5.79 -9.10 6.40
C PHE A 232 -5.01 -7.84 6.80
N ALA A 233 -5.72 -6.79 7.21
CA ALA A 233 -5.11 -5.56 7.71
C ALA A 233 -4.34 -5.79 9.04
N GLY A 234 -4.83 -6.68 9.90
CA GLY A 234 -4.21 -6.97 11.20
C GLY A 234 -2.94 -7.82 11.10
N GLU A 235 -2.79 -8.66 10.08
CA GLU A 235 -1.56 -9.45 9.84
C GLU A 235 -0.46 -8.57 9.24
N ILE A 236 -0.76 -7.80 8.19
CA ILE A 236 0.22 -6.90 7.56
C ILE A 236 0.64 -5.78 8.52
N ALA A 237 -0.29 -5.23 9.30
CA ALA A 237 0.06 -4.23 10.32
C ALA A 237 0.96 -4.82 11.42
N ARG A 238 0.76 -6.08 11.85
CA ARG A 238 1.63 -6.74 12.84
C ARG A 238 3.02 -7.03 12.30
N ASP A 239 3.13 -7.39 11.01
CA ASP A 239 4.40 -7.67 10.34
C ASP A 239 5.20 -6.42 10.00
N VAL A 240 4.58 -5.23 9.91
CA VAL A 240 5.31 -3.97 9.71
C VAL A 240 5.76 -3.37 11.05
N VAL A 241 4.99 -3.57 12.12
CA VAL A 241 5.20 -2.97 13.43
C VAL A 241 6.40 -3.54 14.20
N ARG A 242 6.75 -4.81 13.99
CA ARG A 242 7.79 -5.49 14.78
C ARG A 242 9.23 -5.12 14.39
N HIS A 243 9.44 -4.39 13.29
CA HIS A 243 10.76 -4.34 12.63
C HIS A 243 11.48 -2.99 12.65
N PHE A 244 10.95 -1.98 13.37
CA PHE A 244 11.53 -0.62 13.42
C PHE A 244 12.47 -0.33 14.60
N ARG A 245 12.85 -1.34 15.41
CA ARG A 245 13.77 -1.15 16.56
C ARG A 245 15.22 -1.45 16.18
N GLY A 246 15.89 -0.48 15.53
CA GLY A 246 17.34 -0.54 15.25
C GLY A 246 18.05 0.77 15.61
N GLY A 247 19.32 0.70 16.01
CA GLY A 247 20.14 1.88 16.37
C GLY A 247 20.38 2.89 15.24
N LEU A 248 20.03 2.55 14.01
CA LEU A 248 20.13 3.43 12.83
C LEU A 248 18.90 4.33 12.61
N TRP A 249 17.88 4.23 13.45
CA TRP A 249 16.66 5.03 13.31
C TRP A 249 16.90 6.56 13.21
N PRO A 250 17.72 7.19 14.07
CA PRO A 250 18.00 8.63 13.96
C PRO A 250 18.69 9.00 12.64
N ALA A 251 19.55 8.12 12.11
CA ALA A 251 20.20 8.34 10.81
C ALA A 251 19.19 8.32 9.67
N MET A 252 18.16 7.48 9.75
CA MET A 252 17.07 7.44 8.77
C MET A 252 16.20 8.70 8.83
N GLN A 253 15.90 9.19 10.03
CA GLN A 253 15.19 10.44 10.22
C GLN A 253 15.98 11.61 9.64
N ALA A 254 17.27 11.72 9.96
CA ALA A 254 18.15 12.75 9.43
C ALA A 254 18.26 12.65 7.89
N GLY A 255 18.44 11.44 7.35
CA GLY A 255 18.48 11.21 5.90
C GLY A 255 17.19 11.65 5.21
N SER A 256 16.03 11.34 5.77
CA SER A 256 14.71 11.77 5.27
C SER A 256 14.58 13.30 5.24
N VAL A 257 14.98 13.97 6.32
CA VAL A 257 15.01 15.45 6.37
C VAL A 257 15.94 16.01 5.29
N LEU A 258 17.13 15.44 5.12
CA LEU A 258 18.09 15.87 4.09
C LEU A 258 17.52 15.70 2.67
N PHE A 259 16.84 14.59 2.36
CA PHE A 259 16.16 14.42 1.08
C PHE A 259 15.08 15.49 0.85
N ALA A 260 14.25 15.78 1.85
CA ALA A 260 13.22 16.80 1.74
C ALA A 260 13.81 18.19 1.49
N LEU A 261 14.87 18.55 2.23
CA LEU A 261 15.58 19.82 2.04
C LEU A 261 16.26 19.90 0.67
N ALA A 262 16.91 18.82 0.21
CA ALA A 262 17.50 18.75 -1.12
C ALA A 262 16.43 18.94 -2.21
N GLY A 263 15.28 18.28 -2.08
CA GLY A 263 14.13 18.47 -2.97
C GLY A 263 13.61 19.91 -2.97
N ALA A 264 13.49 20.52 -1.79
CA ALA A 264 13.08 21.92 -1.66
C ALA A 264 14.05 22.89 -2.32
N VAL A 265 15.37 22.68 -2.16
CA VAL A 265 16.41 23.49 -2.82
C VAL A 265 16.34 23.34 -4.34
N LEU A 266 16.16 22.13 -4.86
CA LEU A 266 15.99 21.88 -6.29
C LEU A 266 14.74 22.59 -6.84
N ALA A 267 13.62 22.48 -6.13
CA ALA A 267 12.39 23.18 -6.48
C ALA A 267 12.55 24.70 -6.47
N ALA A 268 13.22 25.26 -5.46
CA ALA A 268 13.49 26.69 -5.35
C ALA A 268 14.50 27.21 -6.39
N ARG A 269 15.39 26.35 -6.89
CA ARG A 269 16.28 26.66 -8.03
C ARG A 269 15.50 26.72 -9.35
N ALA A 270 14.64 25.74 -9.59
CA ALA A 270 13.82 25.67 -10.81
C ALA A 270 12.73 26.75 -10.86
N TRP A 271 12.07 27.01 -9.72
CA TRP A 271 10.98 27.97 -9.60
C TRP A 271 11.30 29.06 -8.58
N PRO A 272 11.83 30.23 -9.01
CA PRO A 272 12.20 31.32 -8.11
C PRO A 272 11.08 31.80 -7.18
N GLY A 273 9.82 31.63 -7.59
CA GLY A 273 8.64 31.94 -6.78
C GLY A 273 8.58 31.18 -5.45
N LEU A 274 9.20 30.00 -5.35
CA LEU A 274 9.27 29.19 -4.13
C LEU A 274 10.26 29.74 -3.09
N ARG A 275 11.08 30.76 -3.44
CA ARG A 275 12.01 31.41 -2.50
C ARG A 275 11.33 32.41 -1.57
N ARG A 276 10.02 32.62 -1.72
CA ARG A 276 9.26 33.48 -0.79
C ARG A 276 9.19 32.83 0.60
N PRO A 277 9.20 33.62 1.68
CA PRO A 277 9.24 33.09 3.05
C PRO A 277 8.09 32.14 3.35
N ALA A 278 6.89 32.39 2.80
CA ALA A 278 5.75 31.50 2.99
C ALA A 278 5.97 30.09 2.44
N TRP A 279 6.56 29.97 1.24
CA TRP A 279 6.85 28.67 0.61
C TRP A 279 8.05 27.97 1.24
N MET A 280 9.04 28.74 1.73
CA MET A 280 10.11 28.21 2.57
C MET A 280 9.55 27.65 3.88
N GLY A 281 8.56 28.33 4.48
CA GLY A 281 7.82 27.81 5.65
C GLY A 281 7.13 26.49 5.36
N VAL A 282 6.47 26.34 4.20
CA VAL A 282 5.87 25.07 3.77
C VAL A 282 6.93 23.97 3.65
N ALA A 283 8.07 24.27 3.03
CA ALA A 283 9.18 23.31 2.91
C ALA A 283 9.74 22.89 4.28
N LEU A 284 9.84 23.81 5.24
CA LEU A 284 10.27 23.51 6.60
C LEU A 284 9.28 22.63 7.35
N VAL A 285 7.96 22.85 7.19
CA VAL A 285 6.95 21.96 7.79
C VAL A 285 7.06 20.55 7.20
N LEU A 286 7.20 20.43 5.89
CA LEU A 286 7.38 19.12 5.24
C LEU A 286 8.67 18.43 5.68
N ALA A 287 9.78 19.17 5.82
CA ALA A 287 11.03 18.65 6.36
C ALA A 287 10.88 18.20 7.82
N ALA A 288 10.15 18.95 8.65
CA ALA A 288 9.85 18.54 10.02
C ALA A 288 9.01 17.25 10.07
N LEU A 289 8.02 17.09 9.18
CA LEU A 289 7.24 15.85 9.07
C LEU A 289 8.11 14.64 8.67
N CYS A 290 9.16 14.86 7.87
CA CYS A 290 10.09 13.81 7.46
C CYS A 290 10.90 13.21 8.62
N TRP A 291 11.02 13.93 9.74
CA TRP A 291 11.59 13.39 10.98
C TRP A 291 10.73 12.28 11.59
N PHE A 292 9.41 12.43 11.53
CA PHE A 292 8.46 11.42 12.02
C PHE A 292 8.24 10.31 10.99
N LEU A 293 8.42 10.62 9.70
CA LEU A 293 8.15 9.74 8.57
C LEU A 293 9.40 9.56 7.69
N PRO A 294 10.30 8.61 8.02
CA PRO A 294 11.55 8.43 7.27
C PRO A 294 11.40 8.08 5.78
N ALA A 295 10.26 7.53 5.36
CA ALA A 295 9.97 7.27 3.95
C ALA A 295 9.58 8.54 3.17
N LEU A 296 9.09 9.58 3.86
CA LEU A 296 8.51 10.75 3.23
C LEU A 296 9.58 11.58 2.50
N GLY A 297 10.77 11.74 3.07
CA GLY A 297 11.84 12.57 2.52
C GLY A 297 12.21 12.21 1.10
N GLY A 298 12.50 10.92 0.85
CA GLY A 298 12.82 10.41 -0.49
C GLY A 298 11.68 10.63 -1.50
N THR A 299 10.42 10.45 -1.07
CA THR A 299 9.27 10.71 -1.94
C THR A 299 9.09 12.19 -2.28
N LEU A 300 9.35 13.10 -1.33
CA LEU A 300 9.31 14.55 -1.59
C LEU A 300 10.45 14.99 -2.51
N PHE A 301 11.64 14.41 -2.37
CA PHE A 301 12.74 14.61 -3.29
C PHE A 301 12.36 14.20 -4.73
N ALA A 302 11.80 13.00 -4.89
CA ALA A 302 11.33 12.52 -6.18
C ALA A 302 10.20 13.40 -6.76
N LEU A 303 9.25 13.81 -5.92
CA LEU A 303 8.17 14.73 -6.31
C LEU A 303 8.73 16.06 -6.83
N ALA A 304 9.68 16.67 -6.11
CA ALA A 304 10.31 17.91 -6.52
C ALA A 304 11.05 17.75 -7.86
N LEU A 305 11.83 16.68 -8.02
CA LEU A 305 12.60 16.45 -9.24
C LEU A 305 11.70 16.17 -10.44
N THR A 306 10.66 15.36 -10.29
CA THR A 306 9.71 15.05 -11.37
C THR A 306 8.82 16.24 -11.75
N ALA A 307 8.36 17.02 -10.76
CA ALA A 307 7.55 18.20 -11.00
C ALA A 307 8.33 19.31 -11.73
N THR A 308 9.59 19.55 -11.33
CA THR A 308 10.45 20.57 -11.94
C THR A 308 11.00 20.18 -13.31
N SER A 309 11.11 18.87 -13.58
CA SER A 309 11.57 18.35 -14.87
C SER A 309 10.45 18.07 -15.88
N GLY A 310 9.20 18.40 -15.55
CA GLY A 310 8.07 18.30 -16.49
C GLY A 310 7.49 16.89 -16.68
N ARG A 311 7.56 16.03 -15.65
CA ARG A 311 7.06 14.63 -15.67
C ARG A 311 5.79 14.48 -14.82
N PRO A 312 4.61 14.96 -15.26
CA PRO A 312 3.44 15.11 -14.41
C PRO A 312 2.87 13.79 -13.90
N LEU A 313 2.94 12.71 -14.68
CA LEU A 313 2.45 11.39 -14.26
C LEU A 313 3.33 10.80 -13.15
N LEU A 314 4.65 10.94 -13.24
CA LEU A 314 5.56 10.49 -12.19
C LEU A 314 5.48 11.39 -10.95
N ALA A 315 5.26 12.70 -11.13
CA ALA A 315 4.97 13.61 -10.03
C ALA A 315 3.66 13.23 -9.32
N ALA A 316 2.61 12.88 -10.07
CA ALA A 316 1.37 12.38 -9.49
C ALA A 316 1.59 11.07 -8.71
N ALA A 317 2.35 10.12 -9.25
CA ALA A 317 2.72 8.89 -8.55
C ALA A 317 3.49 9.17 -7.24
N ALA A 318 4.46 10.10 -7.27
CA ALA A 318 5.19 10.53 -6.07
C ALA A 318 4.26 11.21 -5.04
N GLY A 319 3.30 12.01 -5.51
CA GLY A 319 2.27 12.62 -4.64
C GLY A 319 1.36 11.59 -4.00
N VAL A 320 0.93 10.56 -4.74
CA VAL A 320 0.15 9.44 -4.21
C VAL A 320 0.97 8.65 -3.18
N ALA A 321 2.24 8.38 -3.45
CA ALA A 321 3.13 7.72 -2.49
C ALA A 321 3.32 8.56 -1.22
N ALA A 322 3.50 9.88 -1.34
CA ALA A 322 3.59 10.78 -0.19
C ALA A 322 2.30 10.77 0.66
N ALA A 323 1.12 10.82 0.01
CA ALA A 323 -0.17 10.73 0.68
C ALA A 323 -0.36 9.37 1.39
N TRP A 324 0.09 8.28 0.76
CA TRP A 324 0.10 6.96 1.37
C TRP A 324 0.95 6.93 2.65
N ILE A 325 2.19 7.42 2.57
CA ILE A 325 3.14 7.45 3.70
C ILE A 325 2.62 8.29 4.87
N VAL A 326 2.00 9.44 4.59
CA VAL A 326 1.35 10.27 5.61
C VAL A 326 0.19 9.52 6.26
N GLY A 327 -0.64 8.82 5.48
CA GLY A 327 -1.73 8.00 6.00
C GLY A 327 -1.26 6.79 6.81
N ALA A 328 -0.08 6.26 6.52
CA ALA A 328 0.52 5.17 7.28
C ALA A 328 1.01 5.59 8.67
N PHE A 329 1.18 6.90 8.93
CA PHE A 329 1.56 7.42 10.26
C PHE A 329 0.63 6.95 11.37
N TYR A 330 -0.65 6.76 11.05
CA TYR A 330 -1.66 6.24 11.98
C TYR A 330 -1.24 4.91 12.62
N TYR A 331 -0.71 3.98 11.83
CA TYR A 331 -0.35 2.63 12.26
C TYR A 331 1.06 2.50 12.85
N GLN A 332 1.84 3.58 12.91
CA GLN A 332 3.19 3.53 13.49
C GLN A 332 3.14 3.50 15.02
N LEU A 333 3.38 2.34 15.63
CA LEU A 333 3.19 2.16 17.08
C LEU A 333 4.27 2.79 17.96
N GLN A 334 5.36 3.28 17.36
CA GLN A 334 6.45 3.96 18.07
C GLN A 334 6.07 5.35 18.62
N TRP A 335 4.94 5.93 18.16
CA TRP A 335 4.47 7.24 18.58
C TRP A 335 3.10 7.14 19.27
N PRO A 336 2.91 7.73 20.47
CA PRO A 336 1.62 7.87 21.10
C PRO A 336 0.60 8.59 20.20
N LEU A 337 -0.67 8.21 20.29
CA LEU A 337 -1.73 8.77 19.44
C LEU A 337 -1.88 10.28 19.65
N ALA A 338 -1.74 10.77 20.89
CA ALA A 338 -1.78 12.18 21.21
C ALA A 338 -0.65 12.97 20.52
N GLN A 339 0.57 12.42 20.49
CA GLN A 339 1.70 13.06 19.81
C GLN A 339 1.48 13.12 18.29
N LYS A 340 0.97 12.04 17.69
CA LYS A 340 0.59 12.03 16.26
C LYS A 340 -0.43 13.12 15.94
N ALA A 341 -1.47 13.23 16.76
CA ALA A 341 -2.52 14.24 16.60
C ALA A 341 -1.96 15.66 16.71
N LEU A 342 -1.11 15.93 17.71
CA LEU A 342 -0.48 17.24 17.89
C LEU A 342 0.44 17.61 16.71
N VAL A 343 1.25 16.67 16.23
CA VAL A 343 2.15 16.90 15.08
C VAL A 343 1.36 17.23 13.83
N LEU A 344 0.32 16.44 13.51
CA LEU A 344 -0.51 16.67 12.32
C LEU A 344 -1.34 17.95 12.43
N ALA A 345 -1.95 18.22 13.59
CA ALA A 345 -2.72 19.44 13.82
C ALA A 345 -1.83 20.68 13.78
N GLY A 346 -0.65 20.63 14.41
CA GLY A 346 0.33 21.71 14.39
C GLY A 346 0.85 21.99 12.98
N ALA A 347 1.25 20.94 12.24
CA ALA A 347 1.65 21.08 10.85
C ALA A 347 0.52 21.68 9.99
N GLY A 348 -0.71 21.18 10.14
CA GLY A 348 -1.89 21.71 9.44
C GLY A 348 -2.17 23.18 9.76
N ALA A 349 -2.09 23.57 11.03
CA ALA A 349 -2.30 24.95 11.48
C ALA A 349 -1.24 25.90 10.91
N VAL A 350 0.04 25.50 10.93
CA VAL A 350 1.12 26.30 10.34
C VAL A 350 0.94 26.42 8.83
N LEU A 351 0.63 25.33 8.12
CA LEU A 351 0.35 25.38 6.68
C LEU A 351 -0.86 26.27 6.35
N ALA A 352 -1.92 26.22 7.16
CA ALA A 352 -3.08 27.08 7.00
C ALA A 352 -2.74 28.57 7.22
N ALA A 353 -1.97 28.88 8.26
CA ALA A 353 -1.50 30.24 8.53
C ALA A 353 -0.61 30.77 7.39
N LEU A 354 0.29 29.94 6.86
CA LEU A 354 1.13 30.28 5.71
C LEU A 354 0.28 30.50 4.45
N ALA A 355 -0.69 29.62 4.16
CA ALA A 355 -1.59 29.78 3.03
C ALA A 355 -2.45 31.06 3.14
N TRP A 356 -2.93 31.37 4.34
CA TRP A 356 -3.67 32.60 4.64
C TRP A 356 -2.80 33.85 4.40
N SER A 357 -1.53 33.82 4.81
CA SER A 357 -0.59 34.92 4.59
C SER A 357 -0.34 35.22 3.11
N VAL A 358 -0.28 34.19 2.26
CA VAL A 358 -0.11 34.32 0.80
C VAL A 358 -1.37 34.87 0.14
N ARG A 359 -2.56 34.52 0.64
CA ARG A 359 -3.85 35.01 0.13
C ARG A 359 -4.08 36.49 0.42
N ILE A 360 -3.69 36.97 1.59
CA ILE A 360 -3.79 38.41 1.95
C ILE A 360 -2.84 39.26 1.08
N GLY A 361 -1.71 38.69 0.64
CA GLY A 361 -0.70 39.37 -0.18
C GLY A 361 -1.07 39.68 -1.64
N GLY A 362 -2.35 39.55 -2.04
CA GLY A 362 -2.85 40.12 -3.30
C GLY A 362 -2.34 39.49 -4.61
N ALA A 363 -1.73 38.29 -4.58
CA ALA A 363 -1.30 37.62 -5.81
C ALA A 363 -2.51 37.03 -6.56
N THR A 364 -2.94 37.69 -7.63
CA THR A 364 -3.89 37.14 -8.62
C THR A 364 -3.24 35.99 -9.37
N VAL A 365 -3.33 34.79 -8.81
CA VAL A 365 -2.95 33.56 -9.52
C VAL A 365 -3.99 33.34 -10.62
N ARG A 366 -3.57 33.40 -11.89
CA ARG A 366 -4.38 32.90 -13.01
C ARG A 366 -4.77 31.49 -12.65
N THR A 367 -6.06 31.29 -12.39
CA THR A 367 -6.59 29.99 -11.99
C THR A 367 -6.30 29.04 -13.15
N PRO A 368 -5.46 28.00 -12.98
CA PRO A 368 -5.36 26.98 -14.01
C PRO A 368 -6.77 26.43 -14.24
N ALA A 369 -7.09 26.08 -15.49
CA ALA A 369 -8.36 25.46 -15.82
C ALA A 369 -8.64 24.36 -14.80
N ARG A 370 -9.67 24.56 -13.97
CA ARG A 370 -10.05 23.56 -12.97
C ARG A 370 -10.25 22.27 -13.75
N LEU A 371 -9.54 21.20 -13.37
CA LEU A 371 -10.04 19.85 -13.65
C LEU A 371 -11.46 19.88 -13.10
N GLY A 372 -12.43 19.97 -14.01
CA GLY A 372 -13.83 20.16 -13.68
C GLY A 372 -14.34 18.87 -13.08
N VAL A 373 -13.94 18.55 -11.86
CA VAL A 373 -14.79 17.75 -11.00
C VAL A 373 -15.96 18.67 -10.74
N PRO A 374 -17.14 18.42 -11.35
CA PRO A 374 -18.29 19.28 -11.15
C PRO A 374 -18.51 19.37 -9.64
N ALA A 375 -18.77 20.57 -9.12
CA ALA A 375 -19.05 20.76 -7.70
C ALA A 375 -20.16 19.81 -7.21
N ALA A 376 -21.05 19.40 -8.12
CA ALA A 376 -22.04 18.34 -7.94
C ALA A 376 -21.45 16.98 -7.56
N LEU A 377 -20.32 16.54 -8.14
CA LEU A 377 -19.66 15.28 -7.76
C LEU A 377 -19.02 15.35 -6.38
N VAL A 378 -18.39 16.48 -6.03
CA VAL A 378 -17.87 16.70 -4.67
C VAL A 378 -19.01 16.74 -3.67
N ALA A 379 -20.07 17.49 -3.95
CA ALA A 379 -21.26 17.55 -3.11
C ALA A 379 -21.95 16.18 -2.99
N ALA A 380 -22.11 15.44 -4.09
CA ALA A 380 -22.67 14.10 -4.08
C ALA A 380 -21.82 13.13 -3.24
N SER A 381 -20.49 13.16 -3.39
CA SER A 381 -19.60 12.34 -2.55
C SER A 381 -19.70 12.70 -1.06
N ALA A 382 -19.84 13.98 -0.73
CA ALA A 382 -20.01 14.44 0.64
C ALA A 382 -21.37 13.97 1.20
N VAL A 383 -22.46 14.14 0.44
CA VAL A 383 -23.80 13.68 0.82
C VAL A 383 -23.84 12.17 1.00
N ILE A 384 -23.25 11.39 0.09
CA ILE A 384 -23.19 9.93 0.21
C ILE A 384 -22.39 9.52 1.44
N THR A 385 -21.21 10.13 1.65
CA THR A 385 -20.36 9.82 2.82
C THR A 385 -21.08 10.15 4.12
N LEU A 386 -21.71 11.32 4.21
CA LEU A 386 -22.52 11.73 5.37
C LEU A 386 -23.74 10.82 5.54
N GLY A 387 -24.42 10.44 4.47
CA GLY A 387 -25.57 9.55 4.51
C GLY A 387 -25.21 8.17 5.05
N VAL A 388 -24.15 7.55 4.52
CA VAL A 388 -23.66 6.24 4.99
C VAL A 388 -23.20 6.31 6.44
N ALA A 389 -22.43 7.35 6.82
CA ALA A 389 -21.96 7.52 8.19
C ALA A 389 -23.13 7.72 9.18
N ASN A 390 -24.07 8.61 8.87
CA ASN A 390 -25.23 8.88 9.74
C ASN A 390 -26.18 7.68 9.83
N PHE A 391 -26.37 6.93 8.75
CA PHE A 391 -27.16 5.71 8.79
C PHE A 391 -26.51 4.65 9.71
N ALA A 392 -25.19 4.49 9.64
CA ALA A 392 -24.46 3.58 10.53
C ALA A 392 -24.51 4.05 12.01
N ILE A 393 -24.54 5.36 12.26
CA ILE A 393 -24.75 5.91 13.61
C ILE A 393 -26.17 5.58 14.10
N TRP A 394 -27.18 5.89 13.30
CA TRP A 394 -28.59 5.64 13.64
C TRP A 394 -28.86 4.18 13.99
N GLN A 395 -28.32 3.22 13.23
CA GLN A 395 -28.45 1.79 13.55
C GLN A 395 -27.84 1.41 14.90
N LYS A 396 -26.73 2.02 15.30
CA LYS A 396 -26.08 1.75 16.59
C LYS A 396 -26.84 2.40 17.74
N GLU A 397 -27.32 3.62 17.55
CA GLU A 397 -28.17 4.33 18.53
C GLU A 397 -29.49 3.58 18.77
N ASP A 398 -30.15 3.09 17.71
CA ASP A 398 -31.36 2.27 17.84
C ASP A 398 -31.09 0.99 18.64
N LEU A 399 -29.97 0.32 18.37
CA LEU A 399 -29.55 -0.88 19.11
C LEU A 399 -29.27 -0.55 20.59
N ILE A 400 -28.65 0.60 20.88
CA ILE A 400 -28.39 1.04 22.27
C ILE A 400 -29.71 1.34 23.00
N ALA A 401 -30.64 2.02 22.33
CA ALA A 401 -31.90 2.47 22.91
C ALA A 401 -32.91 1.33 23.11
N ASN A 402 -33.06 0.46 22.11
CA ASN A 402 -34.10 -0.58 22.06
C ASN A 402 -33.58 -1.98 22.38
N GLY A 403 -32.25 -2.16 22.48
CA GLY A 403 -31.65 -3.45 22.82
C GLY A 403 -31.82 -3.83 24.29
N ARG A 404 -32.17 -5.11 24.52
CA ARG A 404 -32.25 -5.69 25.86
C ARG A 404 -30.86 -5.71 26.50
N ARG A 405 -30.75 -5.23 27.74
CA ARG A 405 -29.50 -5.24 28.51
C ARG A 405 -29.16 -6.66 28.95
N VAL A 406 -27.94 -7.10 28.70
CA VAL A 406 -27.46 -8.45 29.03
C VAL A 406 -26.02 -8.37 29.52
N TYR A 407 -25.67 -9.11 30.56
CA TYR A 407 -24.30 -9.25 31.02
C TYR A 407 -23.71 -10.58 30.54
N VAL A 408 -22.48 -10.57 30.06
CA VAL A 408 -21.74 -11.79 29.70
C VAL A 408 -20.45 -11.84 30.48
N ALA A 409 -20.17 -12.98 31.13
CA ALA A 409 -18.95 -13.16 31.91
C ALA A 409 -17.70 -13.15 31.01
N LEU A 410 -16.68 -12.40 31.42
CA LEU A 410 -15.36 -12.44 30.80
C LEU A 410 -14.60 -13.67 31.29
N ALA A 411 -13.92 -14.36 30.37
CA ALA A 411 -12.86 -15.29 30.74
C ALA A 411 -11.61 -14.51 31.19
N PRO A 412 -10.71 -15.10 32.00
CA PRO A 412 -9.43 -14.47 32.34
C PRO A 412 -8.64 -14.18 31.06
N VAL A 413 -8.26 -12.93 30.85
CA VAL A 413 -7.40 -12.51 29.73
C VAL A 413 -6.36 -11.55 30.27
N ASP A 414 -5.15 -11.65 29.73
CA ASP A 414 -4.05 -10.74 30.05
C ASP A 414 -4.44 -9.31 29.65
N PRO A 415 -4.50 -8.34 30.58
CA PRO A 415 -5.06 -7.02 30.32
C PRO A 415 -4.18 -6.12 29.44
N ARG A 416 -3.08 -6.63 28.85
CA ARG A 416 -2.07 -5.81 28.17
C ARG A 416 -1.87 -6.20 26.72
N SER A 417 -2.20 -5.28 25.83
CA SER A 417 -1.49 -5.15 24.55
C SER A 417 -0.86 -3.77 24.48
N LEU A 418 0.40 -3.72 24.90
CA LEU A 418 1.28 -2.55 25.01
C LEU A 418 1.46 -1.73 23.71
N MET A 419 0.87 -2.16 22.59
CA MET A 419 1.32 -1.71 21.28
C MET A 419 0.31 -0.85 20.52
N GLN A 420 -1.01 -1.00 20.67
CA GLN A 420 -2.00 -0.28 19.82
C GLN A 420 -2.77 0.83 20.56
N GLY A 421 -2.35 1.16 21.79
CA GLY A 421 -3.07 2.02 22.73
C GLY A 421 -3.55 1.24 23.95
N ASP A 422 -4.16 1.93 24.90
CA ASP A 422 -4.72 1.34 26.11
C ASP A 422 -6.04 0.63 25.76
N TYR A 423 -5.97 -0.68 25.55
CA TYR A 423 -7.13 -1.54 25.36
C TYR A 423 -7.00 -2.84 26.15
N MET A 424 -8.14 -3.36 26.59
CA MET A 424 -8.25 -4.65 27.28
C MET A 424 -8.69 -5.67 26.26
N GLN A 425 -7.92 -6.76 26.11
CA GLN A 425 -8.35 -7.90 25.33
C GLN A 425 -9.49 -8.62 26.08
N LEU A 426 -10.59 -8.88 25.39
CA LEU A 426 -11.77 -9.54 25.92
C LEU A 426 -11.85 -10.95 25.35
N ASN A 427 -12.20 -11.90 26.19
CA ASN A 427 -12.46 -13.27 25.77
C ASN A 427 -13.78 -13.73 26.40
N TRP A 428 -14.61 -14.36 25.57
CA TRP A 428 -15.94 -14.80 25.95
C TRP A 428 -15.95 -16.32 25.92
N PRO A 429 -16.30 -17.00 27.03
CA PRO A 429 -16.40 -18.44 27.04
C PRO A 429 -17.55 -18.85 26.11
N LEU A 430 -17.22 -19.42 24.96
CA LEU A 430 -18.21 -20.00 24.03
C LEU A 430 -18.28 -21.52 24.25
N PRO A 431 -19.48 -22.13 24.16
CA PRO A 431 -19.63 -23.57 24.23
C PRO A 431 -18.85 -24.22 23.07
N ARG A 432 -18.14 -25.32 23.35
CA ARG A 432 -17.50 -26.09 22.29
C ARG A 432 -18.58 -26.55 21.30
N THR A 433 -18.34 -26.28 20.03
CA THR A 433 -19.23 -26.72 18.96
C THR A 433 -18.66 -28.04 18.42
N ASP A 434 -19.46 -29.11 18.38
CA ASP A 434 -19.01 -30.42 17.87
C ASP A 434 -18.66 -30.41 16.37
N ARG A 435 -19.01 -29.32 15.68
CA ARG A 435 -18.57 -28.96 14.34
C ARG A 435 -17.91 -27.59 14.43
N GLU A 436 -16.58 -27.52 14.30
CA GLU A 436 -15.98 -26.27 13.91
C GLU A 436 -16.60 -25.89 12.55
N PRO A 437 -17.20 -24.70 12.40
CA PRO A 437 -17.71 -24.27 11.11
C PRO A 437 -16.52 -24.09 10.15
N ASP A 438 -16.26 -25.13 9.37
CA ASP A 438 -15.16 -25.30 8.40
C ASP A 438 -15.04 -24.17 7.37
N ASN A 439 -15.99 -23.24 7.31
CA ASN A 439 -15.99 -22.15 6.35
C ASN A 439 -16.43 -20.82 6.97
N LEU A 440 -15.44 -19.97 7.30
CA LEU A 440 -15.60 -18.53 7.56
C LEU A 440 -16.17 -17.75 6.35
N ALA A 441 -16.23 -18.39 5.18
CA ALA A 441 -16.75 -17.84 3.93
C ALA A 441 -18.27 -18.07 3.73
N THR A 442 -18.96 -18.73 4.65
CA THR A 442 -20.41 -18.90 4.56
C THR A 442 -21.14 -17.59 4.85
N LEU A 443 -22.12 -17.23 4.01
CA LEU A 443 -22.93 -16.00 4.16
C LEU A 443 -23.81 -16.01 5.43
N ARG A 444 -24.00 -17.17 6.08
CA ARG A 444 -24.83 -17.32 7.28
C ARG A 444 -23.97 -17.35 8.53
N ARG A 445 -24.13 -16.33 9.37
CA ARG A 445 -23.43 -16.24 10.64
C ARG A 445 -24.06 -17.19 11.67
N PRO A 446 -23.28 -18.00 12.39
CA PRO A 446 -23.77 -18.83 13.47
C PRO A 446 -24.30 -17.95 14.61
N GLN A 447 -25.29 -18.47 15.33
CA GLN A 447 -25.97 -17.78 16.41
C GLN A 447 -25.74 -18.53 17.72
N LEU A 448 -25.35 -17.79 18.75
CA LEU A 448 -25.28 -18.28 20.12
C LEU A 448 -26.68 -18.19 20.75
N ILE A 449 -27.17 -19.32 21.26
CA ILE A 449 -28.35 -19.35 22.13
C ILE A 449 -27.86 -19.28 23.57
N ALA A 450 -28.35 -18.29 24.32
CA ALA A 450 -28.04 -18.08 25.72
C ALA A 450 -29.32 -18.03 26.56
N ARG A 451 -29.26 -18.54 27.79
CA ARG A 451 -30.34 -18.39 28.79
C ARG A 451 -30.02 -17.21 29.67
N LEU A 452 -31.01 -16.35 29.92
CA LEU A 452 -30.86 -15.23 30.84
C LEU A 452 -31.25 -15.67 32.26
N ASP A 453 -30.40 -15.40 33.24
CA ASP A 453 -30.76 -15.57 34.64
C ASP A 453 -31.55 -14.37 35.21
N ALA A 454 -31.96 -14.48 36.48
CA ALA A 454 -32.72 -13.43 37.18
C ALA A 454 -31.91 -12.13 37.40
N GLN A 455 -30.58 -12.19 37.29
CA GLN A 455 -29.67 -11.05 37.46
C GLN A 455 -29.31 -10.41 36.11
N GLY A 456 -29.78 -10.97 34.99
CA GLY A 456 -29.53 -10.49 33.64
C GLY A 456 -28.22 -10.99 33.03
N ILE A 457 -27.61 -12.04 33.60
CA ILE A 457 -26.40 -12.66 33.08
C ILE A 457 -26.80 -13.74 32.07
N ALA A 458 -26.22 -13.67 30.87
CA ALA A 458 -26.41 -14.65 29.82
C ALA A 458 -25.47 -15.84 30.00
N GLN A 459 -26.06 -17.01 30.20
CA GLN A 459 -25.36 -18.28 30.24
C GLN A 459 -25.37 -18.92 28.84
N PRO A 460 -24.21 -19.10 28.19
CA PRO A 460 -24.16 -19.63 26.84
C PRO A 460 -24.52 -21.13 26.84
N LEU A 461 -25.51 -21.52 26.04
CA LEU A 461 -26.00 -22.91 25.98
C LEU A 461 -25.45 -23.68 24.77
N ARG A 462 -25.69 -23.16 23.56
CA ARG A 462 -25.37 -23.85 22.30
C ARG A 462 -25.17 -22.85 21.16
N VAL A 463 -24.37 -23.23 20.17
CA VAL A 463 -24.18 -22.47 18.92
C VAL A 463 -24.94 -23.18 17.81
N VAL A 464 -25.77 -22.45 17.07
CA VAL A 464 -26.66 -23.01 16.04
C VAL A 464 -26.51 -22.22 14.73
N THR A 465 -26.45 -22.91 13.61
CA THR A 465 -26.34 -22.29 12.27
C THR A 465 -27.70 -22.06 11.61
N GLU A 466 -28.75 -22.73 12.12
CA GLU A 466 -30.13 -22.65 11.64
C GLU A 466 -31.07 -22.01 12.67
N ALA A 467 -32.23 -21.54 12.18
CA ALA A 467 -33.26 -20.92 12.99
C ALA A 467 -33.99 -21.96 13.87
N ALA A 468 -33.37 -22.39 14.97
CA ALA A 468 -34.02 -23.15 16.04
C ALA A 468 -35.12 -22.34 16.76
N ALA A 469 -36.16 -22.99 17.26
CA ALA A 469 -37.13 -22.34 18.16
C ALA A 469 -36.45 -21.95 19.48
N LEU A 470 -36.84 -20.80 20.04
CA LEU A 470 -36.37 -20.31 21.34
C LEU A 470 -37.38 -20.68 22.42
N ALA A 471 -36.90 -21.12 23.59
CA ALA A 471 -37.72 -21.16 24.80
C ALA A 471 -37.96 -19.74 25.36
N ALA A 472 -38.92 -19.60 26.28
CA ALA A 472 -39.32 -18.29 26.82
C ALA A 472 -38.19 -17.52 27.55
N ASP A 473 -37.18 -18.25 28.05
CA ASP A 473 -36.00 -17.76 28.76
C ASP A 473 -34.72 -17.74 27.90
N GLU A 474 -34.82 -18.17 26.63
CA GLU A 474 -33.70 -18.21 25.69
C GLU A 474 -33.64 -16.95 24.82
N MET A 475 -32.42 -16.52 24.50
CA MET A 475 -32.16 -15.44 23.57
C MET A 475 -31.08 -15.80 22.56
N ARG A 476 -31.10 -15.11 21.42
CA ARG A 476 -30.11 -15.29 20.34
C ARG A 476 -29.13 -14.14 20.33
N ILE A 477 -27.87 -14.46 20.04
CA ILE A 477 -26.84 -13.48 19.75
C ILE A 477 -26.07 -13.93 18.51
N GLU A 478 -26.00 -13.09 17.50
CA GLU A 478 -25.26 -13.34 16.27
C GLU A 478 -23.74 -13.29 16.53
N LEU A 479 -23.01 -14.32 16.11
CA LEU A 479 -21.55 -14.35 16.24
C LEU A 479 -20.89 -13.62 15.07
N THR A 480 -19.78 -12.95 15.35
CA THR A 480 -19.00 -12.21 14.35
C THR A 480 -17.69 -12.96 14.07
N PRO A 481 -17.26 -13.09 12.80
CA PRO A 481 -15.97 -13.71 12.49
C PRO A 481 -14.82 -12.72 12.72
N ARG A 482 -13.79 -13.12 13.46
CA ARG A 482 -12.56 -12.32 13.66
C ARG A 482 -11.37 -13.22 13.92
N GLY A 483 -10.22 -12.92 13.29
CA GLY A 483 -8.97 -13.66 13.53
C GLY A 483 -9.07 -15.18 13.30
N GLY A 484 -9.92 -15.62 12.38
CA GLY A 484 -10.13 -17.03 12.08
C GLY A 484 -11.10 -17.77 13.03
N ARG A 485 -11.74 -17.08 13.97
CA ARG A 485 -12.66 -17.68 14.97
C ARG A 485 -14.00 -16.93 15.00
N TRP A 486 -15.04 -17.63 15.45
CA TRP A 486 -16.33 -17.01 15.78
C TRP A 486 -16.30 -16.50 17.20
N MET A 487 -16.84 -15.30 17.40
CA MET A 487 -16.78 -14.63 18.70
C MET A 487 -17.98 -13.73 18.93
N LEU A 488 -18.19 -13.39 20.20
CA LEU A 488 -19.27 -12.52 20.63
C LEU A 488 -18.90 -11.05 20.40
N VAL A 489 -19.36 -10.46 19.30
CA VAL A 489 -19.25 -9.02 18.93
C VAL A 489 -17.81 -8.47 18.79
N THR A 490 -17.00 -8.44 19.86
CA THR A 490 -15.66 -7.84 19.90
C THR A 490 -14.72 -8.54 20.89
N ASP A 491 -13.40 -8.46 20.64
CA ASP A 491 -12.29 -9.09 21.37
C ASP A 491 -11.47 -8.04 22.12
N ALA A 492 -11.90 -6.78 22.08
CA ALA A 492 -11.19 -5.65 22.63
C ALA A 492 -12.16 -4.58 23.12
N TRP A 493 -11.81 -3.96 24.25
CA TRP A 493 -12.39 -2.72 24.76
C TRP A 493 -11.32 -1.64 24.77
N PHE A 494 -11.56 -0.53 24.06
CA PHE A 494 -10.62 0.58 23.95
C PHE A 494 -10.98 1.67 24.97
N PHE A 495 -10.00 2.16 25.71
CA PHE A 495 -10.17 3.22 26.69
C PHE A 495 -9.07 4.28 26.56
N ARG A 496 -9.21 5.39 27.28
CA ARG A 496 -8.19 6.45 27.27
C ARG A 496 -6.93 5.93 27.96
N GLU A 497 -5.78 6.31 27.41
CA GLU A 497 -4.49 6.07 28.04
C GLU A 497 -4.50 6.54 29.50
N GLY A 498 -4.16 5.63 30.42
CA GLY A 498 -4.17 5.84 31.88
C GLY A 498 -5.38 5.25 32.62
N ASP A 499 -6.43 4.80 31.94
CA ASP A 499 -7.63 4.22 32.60
C ASP A 499 -7.54 2.68 32.78
N ALA A 500 -6.40 2.08 32.46
CA ALA A 500 -6.18 0.63 32.45
C ALA A 500 -6.53 -0.07 33.77
N ASP A 501 -6.08 0.50 34.90
CA ASP A 501 -6.29 -0.10 36.23
C ASP A 501 -7.79 -0.14 36.62
N THR A 502 -8.58 0.78 36.07
CA THR A 502 -10.04 0.81 36.28
C THR A 502 -10.69 -0.35 35.54
N PHE A 503 -10.35 -0.55 34.27
CA PHE A 503 -10.95 -1.59 33.43
C PHE A 503 -10.37 -2.99 33.70
N ALA A 504 -9.17 -3.12 34.27
CA ALA A 504 -8.59 -4.40 34.71
C ALA A 504 -9.44 -5.14 35.75
N ARG A 505 -10.34 -4.42 36.45
CA ARG A 505 -11.29 -4.99 37.42
C ARG A 505 -12.55 -5.57 36.78
N ALA A 506 -12.71 -5.45 35.46
CA ALA A 506 -13.87 -5.97 34.76
C ALA A 506 -14.00 -7.49 34.91
N ARG A 507 -15.25 -7.93 35.13
CA ARG A 507 -15.65 -9.35 35.13
C ARG A 507 -16.77 -9.64 34.16
N TYR A 508 -17.54 -8.62 33.77
CA TYR A 508 -18.65 -8.77 32.84
C TYR A 508 -18.59 -7.73 31.73
N GLY A 509 -19.02 -8.10 30.54
CA GLY A 509 -19.38 -7.16 29.47
C GLY A 509 -20.87 -6.86 29.50
N GLU A 510 -21.23 -5.57 29.42
CA GLU A 510 -22.60 -5.12 29.24
C GLU A 510 -22.92 -5.05 27.74
N PHE A 511 -23.87 -5.87 27.30
CA PHE A 511 -24.35 -5.94 25.93
C PHE A 511 -25.77 -5.39 25.80
N ARG A 512 -26.05 -4.84 24.62
CA ARG A 512 -27.40 -4.55 24.13
C ARG A 512 -27.71 -5.50 23.01
N VAL A 513 -28.79 -6.26 23.13
CA VAL A 513 -29.18 -7.29 22.15
C VAL A 513 -30.58 -7.01 21.62
N LEU A 514 -30.72 -6.92 20.31
CA LEU A 514 -32.00 -6.78 19.63
C LEU A 514 -32.70 -8.14 19.43
N PRO A 515 -34.02 -8.18 19.20
CA PRO A 515 -34.75 -9.43 18.93
C PRO A 515 -34.26 -10.21 17.72
N ASP A 516 -33.60 -9.54 16.76
CA ASP A 516 -32.99 -10.15 15.58
C ASP A 516 -31.63 -10.82 15.85
N GLY A 517 -31.11 -10.70 17.07
CA GLY A 517 -29.84 -11.27 17.51
C GLY A 517 -28.63 -10.36 17.33
N ARG A 518 -28.78 -9.16 16.74
CA ARG A 518 -27.69 -8.18 16.70
C ARG A 518 -27.35 -7.72 18.10
N ALA A 519 -26.06 -7.72 18.43
CA ALA A 519 -25.56 -7.32 19.74
C ALA A 519 -24.45 -6.28 19.65
N LEU A 520 -24.39 -5.40 20.64
CA LEU A 520 -23.34 -4.40 20.81
C LEU A 520 -22.85 -4.40 22.25
N LEU A 521 -21.53 -4.44 22.44
CA LEU A 521 -20.91 -4.21 23.74
C LEU A 521 -20.94 -2.70 24.03
N VAL A 522 -21.62 -2.29 25.10
CA VAL A 522 -21.77 -0.88 25.49
C VAL A 522 -20.95 -0.51 26.73
N GLY A 523 -20.46 -1.49 27.51
CA GLY A 523 -19.64 -1.22 28.68
C GLY A 523 -19.04 -2.46 29.31
N LEU A 524 -18.20 -2.24 30.32
CA LEU A 524 -17.66 -3.29 31.19
C LEU A 524 -18.18 -3.09 32.61
N ALA A 525 -18.35 -4.16 33.37
CA ALA A 525 -18.83 -4.14 34.74
C ALA A 525 -17.98 -5.00 35.68
N ASP A 526 -17.94 -4.62 36.95
CA ASP A 526 -17.25 -5.34 38.03
C ASP A 526 -18.06 -6.54 38.57
N GLU A 527 -17.54 -7.19 39.61
CA GLU A 527 -18.20 -8.33 40.29
C GLU A 527 -19.60 -8.02 40.83
N LYS A 528 -19.90 -6.74 41.11
CA LYS A 528 -21.18 -6.26 41.63
C LYS A 528 -22.11 -5.77 40.52
N LEU A 529 -21.79 -6.04 39.25
CA LEU A 529 -22.50 -5.55 38.06
C LEU A 529 -22.53 -4.01 37.96
N GLN A 530 -21.60 -3.32 38.62
CA GLN A 530 -21.44 -1.87 38.50
C GLN A 530 -20.57 -1.55 37.28
N ARG A 531 -21.03 -0.61 36.46
CA ARG A 531 -20.34 -0.21 35.23
C ARG A 531 -19.02 0.49 35.57
N LEU A 532 -17.96 0.09 34.87
CA LEU A 532 -16.61 0.66 34.98
C LEU A 532 -16.41 1.77 33.93
N GLY A 533 -15.87 2.91 34.38
CA GLY A 533 -15.65 4.09 33.53
C GLY A 533 -16.91 4.94 33.31
N GLN A 534 -16.73 6.15 32.76
CA GLN A 534 -17.85 7.00 32.35
C GLN A 534 -18.46 6.49 31.05
N ALA A 535 -19.80 6.50 30.97
CA ALA A 535 -20.53 6.21 29.74
C ALA A 535 -20.12 7.23 28.66
N ARG A 536 -19.77 6.72 27.47
CA ARG A 536 -19.85 7.50 26.24
C ARG A 536 -21.08 7.05 25.48
#